data_AF-A0A968DYB4-F1
#
_entry.id   AF-A0A968DYB4-F1
#
_cell.length_a   1.000
_cell.length_b   1.000
_cell.length_c   1.000
_cell.angle_alpha   90.00
_cell.angle_beta   90.00
_cell.angle_gamma   90.00
#
_symmetry.space_group_name_H-M   'P 1'
#
loop_
_entity.id
_entity.type
_entity.pdbx_description
1 polymer ?
#
loop_
_entity_poly.entity_id
_entity_poly.type
_entity_poly.pdbx_seq_one_letter_code
_entity_poly.pdbx_strand_id
1 'polypeptide(L)'
;MSDIKLTFVWGTAFDLFISLQILHDPAHYGVRPAWAAGVRSRLSNGHRETLEQAHYAVKTPLEWILDLPGEKEPRNVIWQLSQIPAEERLKALVIKEHTPQALA
;
A
#
# COMPACT_ATOMS: atom_id res chain seq x y z
N MET A 1 -19.96 -28.64 10.42
CA MET A 1 -19.73 -27.28 9.90
C MET A 1 -18.51 -26.75 10.63
N SER A 2 -17.48 -26.32 9.91
CA SER A 2 -16.35 -25.61 10.53
C SER A 2 -16.85 -24.25 11.05
N ASP A 3 -16.58 -23.94 12.31
CA ASP A 3 -16.90 -22.64 12.90
C ASP A 3 -16.19 -21.52 12.13
N ILE A 4 -16.96 -20.54 11.64
CA ILE A 4 -16.41 -19.36 10.97
C ILE A 4 -15.76 -18.49 12.05
N LYS A 5 -14.45 -18.23 11.90
CA LYS A 5 -13.69 -17.38 12.80
C LYS A 5 -13.41 -16.04 12.14
N LEU A 6 -13.85 -14.96 12.77
CA LEU A 6 -13.50 -13.60 12.40
C LEU A 6 -12.24 -13.16 13.16
N THR A 7 -11.28 -12.58 12.44
CA THR A 7 -10.05 -12.02 13.02
C THR A 7 -9.96 -10.55 12.64
N PHE A 8 -9.78 -9.68 13.63
CA PHE A 8 -9.54 -8.25 13.43
C PHE A 8 -8.05 -7.97 13.57
N VAL A 9 -7.50 -7.24 12.60
CA VAL A 9 -6.09 -6.84 12.56
C VAL A 9 -6.03 -5.32 12.48
N TRP A 10 -5.15 -4.72 13.29
CA TRP A 10 -4.99 -3.27 13.39
C TRP A 10 -3.52 -2.88 13.18
N GLY A 11 -3.30 -1.65 12.72
CA GLY A 11 -1.97 -1.06 12.63
C GLY A 11 -1.89 0.09 11.61
N THR A 12 -1.00 1.05 11.83
CA THR A 12 -0.94 2.26 10.99
C THR A 12 -0.23 2.03 9.64
N ALA A 13 0.27 0.82 9.39
CA ALA A 13 0.76 0.37 8.08
C ALA A 13 -0.32 0.48 6.99
N PHE A 14 -1.58 0.17 7.33
CA PHE A 14 -2.69 0.31 6.40
C PHE A 14 -2.89 1.79 6.03
N ASP A 15 -2.80 2.68 7.02
CA ASP A 15 -2.94 4.12 6.83
C ASP A 15 -1.87 4.69 5.90
N LEU A 16 -0.65 4.16 5.92
CA LEU A 16 0.41 4.59 5.00
C LEU A 16 -0.01 4.45 3.54
N PHE A 17 -0.44 3.26 3.12
CA PHE A 17 -0.79 3.01 1.72
C PHE A 17 -2.10 3.67 1.31
N ILE A 18 -3.08 3.73 2.22
CA ILE A 18 -4.31 4.50 2.00
C ILE A 18 -3.98 5.97 1.83
N SER A 19 -3.09 6.53 2.65
CA SER A 19 -2.65 7.93 2.53
C SER A 19 -1.98 8.19 1.18
N LEU A 20 -1.14 7.27 0.68
CA LEU A 20 -0.55 7.39 -0.65
C LEU A 20 -1.64 7.45 -1.73
N GLN A 21 -2.64 6.58 -1.67
CA GLN A 21 -3.78 6.61 -2.61
C GLN A 21 -4.55 7.94 -2.55
N ILE A 22 -4.81 8.46 -1.36
CA ILE A 22 -5.47 9.77 -1.16
C ILE A 22 -4.67 10.91 -1.79
N LEU A 23 -3.33 10.86 -1.73
CA LEU A 23 -2.49 11.90 -2.34
C LEU A 23 -2.59 11.92 -3.88
N HIS A 24 -2.96 10.79 -4.50
CA HIS A 24 -3.18 10.70 -5.95
C HIS A 24 -4.60 11.07 -6.37
N ASP A 25 -5.62 10.73 -5.57
CA ASP A 25 -7.02 11.06 -5.84
C ASP A 25 -7.67 11.89 -4.72
N PRO A 26 -7.15 13.10 -4.42
CA PRO A 26 -7.59 13.86 -3.25
C PRO A 26 -9.06 14.28 -3.33
N ALA A 27 -9.58 14.57 -4.52
CA ALA A 27 -10.96 15.02 -4.70
C ALA A 27 -11.98 13.94 -4.32
N HIS A 28 -11.71 12.68 -4.67
CA HIS A 28 -12.55 11.54 -4.29
C HIS A 28 -12.70 11.39 -2.78
N TYR A 29 -11.64 11.70 -2.02
CA TYR A 29 -11.62 11.59 -0.56
C TYR A 29 -11.93 12.91 0.16
N GLY A 30 -12.40 13.94 -0.53
CA GLY A 30 -12.72 15.24 0.07
C GLY A 30 -11.50 16.03 0.56
N VAL A 31 -10.30 15.65 0.13
CA VAL A 31 -9.05 16.35 0.42
C VAL A 31 -8.83 17.45 -0.62
N ARG A 32 -8.37 18.62 -0.16
CA ARG A 32 -8.09 19.75 -1.08
C ARG A 32 -6.96 19.37 -2.04
N PRO A 33 -7.15 19.42 -3.37
CA PRO A 33 -6.12 19.04 -4.34
C PRO A 33 -4.81 19.82 -4.18
N ALA A 34 -4.89 21.12 -3.86
CA ALA A 34 -3.71 21.95 -3.64
C ALA A 34 -2.86 21.49 -2.43
N TRP A 35 -3.48 20.96 -1.38
CA TRP A 35 -2.75 20.41 -0.23
C TRP A 35 -2.02 19.13 -0.63
N ALA A 36 -2.69 18.20 -1.31
CA ALA A 36 -2.08 16.96 -1.77
C ALA A 36 -0.94 17.21 -2.78
N ALA A 37 -1.10 18.19 -3.67
CA ALA A 37 -0.03 18.65 -4.54
C ALA A 37 1.19 19.18 -3.75
N GLY A 38 0.96 19.99 -2.72
CA GLY A 38 2.01 20.48 -1.82
C GLY A 38 2.70 19.39 -0.99
N VAL A 39 2.01 18.29 -0.69
CA VAL A 39 2.66 17.12 -0.05
C VAL A 39 3.55 16.39 -1.06
N ARG A 40 3.06 16.11 -2.27
CA ARG A 40 3.85 15.44 -3.34
C ARG A 40 5.03 16.28 -3.84
N SER A 41 4.99 17.61 -3.68
CA SER A 41 6.10 18.49 -4.06
C SER A 41 7.33 18.34 -3.13
N ARG A 42 7.19 17.67 -1.98
CA ARG A 42 8.32 17.37 -1.07
C ARG A 42 9.26 16.29 -1.63
N LEU A 43 8.80 15.52 -2.60
CA LEU A 43 9.62 14.53 -3.31
C LEU A 43 10.39 15.20 -4.45
N SER A 44 11.58 14.67 -4.75
CA SER A 44 12.29 15.01 -5.99
C SER A 44 11.43 14.62 -7.21
N ASN A 45 11.74 15.18 -8.38
CA ASN A 45 10.96 14.91 -9.58
C ASN A 45 10.96 13.40 -9.94
N GLY A 46 12.11 12.72 -9.86
CA GLY A 46 12.19 11.29 -10.14
C GLY A 46 11.38 10.43 -9.16
N HIS A 47 11.41 10.75 -7.85
CA HIS A 47 10.58 10.05 -6.86
C HIS A 47 9.08 10.32 -7.08
N ARG A 48 8.71 11.51 -7.53
CA ARG A 48 7.31 11.86 -7.83
C ARG A 48 6.79 11.07 -9.03
N GLU A 49 7.58 10.97 -10.09
CA GLU A 49 7.24 10.16 -11.27
C GLU A 49 7.11 8.68 -10.91
N THR A 50 8.04 8.14 -10.13
CA THR A 50 7.97 6.76 -9.63
C THR A 50 6.69 6.53 -8.81
N LEU A 51 6.35 7.47 -7.92
CA LEU A 51 5.14 7.37 -7.10
C LEU A 51 3.87 7.45 -7.96
N GLU A 52 3.82 8.31 -8.98
CA GLU A 52 2.71 8.39 -9.93
C GLU A 52 2.55 7.10 -10.74
N GLN A 53 3.64 6.50 -11.22
CA GLN A 53 3.58 5.20 -11.91
C GLN A 53 3.14 4.08 -10.96
N ALA A 54 3.67 4.08 -9.73
CA ALA A 54 3.32 3.10 -8.71
C ALA A 54 1.83 3.15 -8.38
N HIS A 55 1.18 4.31 -8.38
CA HIS A 55 -0.26 4.43 -8.14
C HIS A 55 -1.11 3.63 -9.14
N TYR A 56 -0.69 3.55 -10.41
CA TYR A 56 -1.42 2.80 -11.43
C TYR A 56 -1.22 1.28 -11.31
N ALA A 57 -0.08 0.85 -10.77
CA ALA A 57 0.27 -0.57 -10.68
C ALA A 57 -0.05 -1.18 -9.30
N VAL A 58 0.20 -0.42 -8.24
CA VAL A 58 0.10 -0.81 -6.83
C VAL A 58 -1.14 -0.16 -6.22
N LYS A 59 -2.22 -0.94 -6.12
CA LYS A 59 -3.32 -0.61 -5.20
C LYS A 59 -2.86 -0.76 -3.75
N THR A 60 -3.73 -0.50 -2.77
CA THR A 60 -3.41 -0.76 -1.36
C THR A 60 -3.05 -2.24 -1.15
N PRO A 61 -1.80 -2.58 -0.78
CA PRO A 61 -1.32 -3.96 -0.72
C PRO A 61 -1.71 -4.60 0.61
N LEU A 62 -3.01 -4.70 0.87
CA LEU A 62 -3.56 -5.12 2.17
C LEU A 62 -3.12 -6.53 2.57
N GLU A 63 -3.12 -7.48 1.62
CA GLU A 63 -2.70 -8.86 1.86
C GLU A 63 -1.23 -8.93 2.24
N TRP A 64 -0.36 -8.25 1.48
CA TRP A 64 1.06 -8.19 1.82
C TRP A 64 1.29 -7.60 3.22
N ILE A 65 0.57 -6.52 3.59
CA ILE A 65 0.64 -5.98 4.95
C ILE A 65 0.16 -7.01 5.97
N LEU A 66 -0.89 -7.77 5.71
CA LEU A 66 -1.41 -8.82 6.60
C LEU A 66 -0.39 -9.94 6.84
N ASP A 67 0.40 -10.29 5.84
CA ASP A 67 1.40 -11.38 5.92
C ASP A 67 2.74 -10.95 6.52
N LEU A 68 2.99 -9.64 6.67
CA LEU A 68 4.24 -9.17 7.28
C LEU A 68 4.40 -9.67 8.73
N PRO A 69 5.61 -10.13 9.11
CA PRO A 69 5.91 -10.45 10.48
C PRO A 69 6.03 -9.17 11.33
N GLY A 70 5.70 -9.29 12.62
CA GLY A 70 5.80 -8.20 13.59
C GLY A 70 4.68 -7.18 13.52
N GLU A 71 4.93 -5.99 14.07
CA GLU A 71 3.93 -4.91 14.18
C GLU A 71 3.59 -4.29 12.83
N LYS A 72 2.32 -3.97 12.62
CA LYS A 72 1.81 -3.35 11.39
C LYS A 72 1.95 -1.84 11.43
N GLU A 73 3.19 -1.38 11.53
CA GLU A 73 3.55 0.03 11.57
C GLU A 73 4.37 0.44 10.32
N PRO A 74 4.28 1.71 9.86
CA PRO A 74 4.95 2.20 8.65
C PRO A 74 6.45 1.91 8.60
N ARG A 75 7.14 1.99 9.74
CA ARG A 75 8.59 1.73 9.81
C ARG A 75 8.91 0.27 9.50
N ASN A 76 8.16 -0.68 10.06
CA ASN A 76 8.34 -2.10 9.79
C ASN A 76 8.04 -2.38 8.32
N VAL A 77 6.94 -1.87 7.78
CA VAL A 77 6.60 -1.98 6.35
C VAL A 77 7.72 -1.51 5.43
N ILE A 78 8.23 -0.29 5.66
CA ILE A 78 9.28 0.29 4.83
C ILE A 78 10.57 -0.54 4.95
N TRP A 79 10.89 -1.00 6.16
CA TRP A 79 12.03 -1.88 6.40
C TRP A 79 11.88 -3.20 5.64
N GLN A 80 10.74 -3.89 5.77
CA GLN A 80 10.44 -5.15 5.08
C GLN A 80 10.54 -4.97 3.56
N LEU A 81 9.95 -3.90 3.02
CA LEU A 81 10.02 -3.59 1.58
C LEU A 81 11.46 -3.36 1.11
N SER A 82 12.29 -2.73 1.95
CA SER A 82 13.71 -2.49 1.65
C SER A 82 14.54 -3.78 1.60
N GLN A 83 14.09 -4.85 2.29
CA GLN A 83 14.77 -6.16 2.25
C GLN A 83 14.50 -6.92 0.95
N ILE A 84 13.46 -6.52 0.19
CA ILE A 84 13.12 -7.12 -1.10
C ILE A 84 13.99 -6.47 -2.20
N PRO A 85 14.61 -7.27 -3.10
CA PRO A 85 15.30 -6.75 -4.28
C PRO A 85 14.41 -5.80 -5.08
N ALA A 86 14.97 -4.73 -5.64
CA ALA A 86 14.17 -3.65 -6.23
C ALA A 86 13.24 -4.15 -7.35
N GLU A 87 13.74 -5.08 -8.16
CA GLU A 87 13.06 -5.75 -9.26
C GLU A 87 11.90 -6.65 -8.81
N GLU A 88 11.88 -7.11 -7.56
CA GLU A 88 10.85 -8.00 -7.02
C GLU A 88 9.75 -7.24 -6.24
N ARG A 89 9.99 -5.98 -5.84
CA ARG A 89 9.06 -5.21 -5.01
C ARG A 89 7.68 -5.05 -5.63
N LEU A 90 7.62 -4.75 -6.94
CA LEU A 90 6.34 -4.59 -7.62
C LEU A 90 5.54 -5.88 -7.59
N LYS A 91 6.21 -7.02 -7.83
CA LYS A 91 5.60 -8.34 -7.77
C LYS A 91 5.02 -8.60 -6.37
N ALA A 92 5.80 -8.33 -5.32
CA ALA A 92 5.39 -8.53 -3.93
C ALA A 92 4.18 -7.67 -3.52
N LEU A 93 4.03 -6.47 -4.08
CA LEU A 93 2.93 -5.55 -3.72
C LEU A 93 1.66 -5.76 -4.57
N VAL A 94 1.78 -6.38 -5.75
CA VAL A 94 0.67 -6.48 -6.72
C VAL A 94 0.11 -7.90 -6.82
N ILE A 95 0.96 -8.92 -6.71
CA ILE A 95 0.51 -10.31 -6.86
C ILE A 95 -0.10 -10.78 -5.54
N LYS A 96 -1.40 -11.08 -5.61
CA LYS A 96 -2.18 -11.70 -4.54
C LYS A 96 -2.00 -13.21 -4.61
N GLU A 97 -1.34 -13.82 -3.64
CA GLU A 97 -1.22 -15.30 -3.60
C GLU A 97 -2.52 -16.00 -3.21
N HIS A 98 -3.56 -15.27 -2.78
CA HIS A 98 -4.79 -15.84 -2.23
C HIS A 98 -6.07 -15.39 -2.93
N THR A 99 -6.08 -15.31 -4.27
CA THR A 99 -7.36 -15.39 -4.99
C THR A 99 -7.92 -16.81 -4.81
N PRO A 100 -9.10 -17.00 -4.19
CA PRO A 100 -9.70 -18.32 -4.11
C PRO A 100 -9.85 -18.87 -5.52
N GLN A 101 -9.39 -20.10 -5.77
CA GLN A 101 -9.40 -20.68 -7.11
C GLN A 101 -10.82 -20.77 -7.73
N ALA A 102 -11.86 -20.65 -6.92
CA ALA A 102 -13.25 -20.55 -7.35
C ALA A 102 -13.61 -19.21 -8.03
N LEU A 103 -12.75 -18.19 -7.95
CA LEU A 103 -12.94 -16.85 -8.50
C LEU A 103 -11.86 -16.44 -9.52
N ALA A 104 -10.98 -17.38 -9.90
CA ALA A 104 -9.92 -17.19 -10.91
C ALA A 104 -10.35 -17.82 -12.24
#